data_AF-A0A917PEY2-F1
#
_entry.id   AF-A0A917PEY2-F1
#
_cell.length_a   1.000
_cell.length_b   1.000
_cell.length_c   1.000
_cell.angle_alpha   90.00
_cell.angle_beta   90.00
_cell.angle_gamma   90.00
#
_symmetry.space_group_name_H-M   'P 1'
#
loop_
_entity.id
_entity.type
_entity.pdbx_description
1 polymer ?
#
loop_
_entity_poly.entity_id
_entity_poly.type
_entity_poly.pdbx_seq_one_letter_code
_entity_poly.pdbx_strand_id
1 'polypeptide(L)'
;MFLDGFEGILADAARTGRRLTRDEIASRRDLGARAAEAGHGWRNLVRAHLAAGRRSRPAGVDPDSVLAVVEQAVDAFADGYERAQRLVVRKEEAARREFIDDLLHGGGDPGRLASRCERFGLRLSRSHAVAVAEGPERYDETDPVPRQVASGLFARFENRRILFTTKDGRMVCIAPGDQDDVLTWFTGLVHAACDAGRVAVGRPRPGAVGIGHSYEEALNALDVAQRMGLDDPLLRSADLLVFPVLARDRPALVDLVRHTLGPLEKARGGARPLLDTLTAYFDSGCVAAQAARELSLSVRALTYRLARIRDLTGSDPTDPADRYTLHTAVLGARLLAWPERPL
;
A
#
# COMPACT_ATOMS: atom_id res chain seq x y z
N MET A 1 -11.56 -42.67 -8.80
CA MET A 1 -11.14 -41.78 -7.69
C MET A 1 -12.23 -40.77 -7.31
N PHE A 2 -12.83 -40.00 -8.23
CA PHE A 2 -13.86 -38.99 -7.88
C PHE A 2 -15.32 -39.41 -8.06
N LEU A 3 -15.55 -40.56 -8.70
CA LEU A 3 -16.87 -41.21 -8.80
C LEU A 3 -17.05 -42.31 -7.75
N ASP A 4 -16.13 -42.39 -6.78
CA ASP A 4 -16.11 -43.51 -5.83
C ASP A 4 -17.40 -43.56 -5.02
N GLY A 5 -18.01 -44.74 -4.91
CA GLY A 5 -19.33 -44.94 -4.29
C GLY A 5 -20.53 -44.27 -4.99
N PHE A 6 -20.34 -43.49 -6.07
CA PHE A 6 -21.43 -42.73 -6.71
C PHE A 6 -22.48 -43.65 -7.32
N GLU A 7 -22.05 -44.70 -8.02
CA GLU A 7 -22.96 -45.64 -8.69
C GLU A 7 -23.80 -46.44 -7.69
N GLY A 8 -23.23 -46.78 -6.53
CA GLY A 8 -23.95 -47.45 -5.43
C GLY A 8 -25.00 -46.56 -4.78
N ILE A 9 -24.62 -45.31 -4.45
CA ILE A 9 -25.55 -44.30 -3.91
C ILE A 9 -26.69 -44.05 -4.90
N LEU A 10 -26.38 -43.93 -6.20
CA LEU A 10 -27.36 -43.72 -7.24
C LEU A 10 -28.36 -44.88 -7.31
N ALA A 11 -27.87 -46.12 -7.34
CA ALA A 11 -28.71 -47.31 -7.46
C ALA A 11 -29.61 -47.52 -6.23
N ASP A 12 -29.12 -47.22 -5.03
CA ASP A 12 -29.89 -47.35 -3.79
C ASP A 12 -30.92 -46.23 -3.62
N ALA A 13 -30.50 -44.98 -3.75
CA ALA A 13 -31.36 -43.82 -3.53
C ALA A 13 -32.46 -43.71 -4.60
N ALA A 14 -32.14 -44.01 -5.86
CA ALA A 14 -33.14 -43.98 -6.93
C ALA A 14 -34.17 -45.12 -6.81
N ARG A 15 -33.78 -46.31 -6.32
CA ARG A 15 -34.70 -47.44 -6.12
C ARG A 15 -35.65 -47.21 -4.93
N THR A 16 -35.15 -46.56 -3.89
CA THR A 16 -35.92 -46.30 -2.65
C THR A 16 -36.67 -44.97 -2.69
N GLY A 17 -36.40 -44.10 -3.67
CA GLY A 17 -36.99 -42.76 -3.77
C GLY A 17 -36.53 -41.80 -2.67
N ARG A 18 -35.48 -42.16 -1.90
CA ARG A 18 -34.97 -41.33 -0.80
C ARG A 18 -34.00 -40.28 -1.32
N ARG A 19 -33.81 -39.22 -0.53
CA ARG A 19 -32.72 -38.25 -0.71
C ARG A 19 -31.38 -38.81 -0.22
N LEU A 20 -30.28 -38.21 -0.65
CA LEU A 20 -28.96 -38.57 -0.11
C LEU A 20 -28.92 -38.32 1.40
N THR A 21 -28.27 -39.22 2.13
CA THR A 21 -28.01 -39.04 3.56
C THR A 21 -26.96 -37.95 3.78
N ARG A 22 -26.85 -37.47 5.03
CA ARG A 22 -25.80 -36.50 5.39
C ARG A 22 -24.40 -37.03 5.09
N ASP A 23 -24.15 -38.32 5.32
CA ASP A 23 -22.85 -38.95 5.10
C ASP A 23 -22.54 -39.11 3.61
N GLU A 24 -23.54 -39.42 2.79
CA GLU A 24 -23.40 -39.47 1.33
C GLU A 24 -23.08 -38.09 0.75
N ILE A 25 -23.78 -37.05 1.22
CA ILE A 25 -23.50 -35.64 0.86
C ILE A 25 -22.08 -35.24 1.29
N ALA A 26 -21.68 -35.57 2.52
CA ALA A 26 -20.33 -35.27 3.01
C ALA A 26 -19.26 -35.99 2.18
N SER A 27 -19.46 -37.26 1.84
CA SER A 27 -18.58 -38.01 0.95
C SER A 27 -18.47 -37.37 -0.44
N ARG A 28 -19.57 -36.86 -1.01
CA ARG A 28 -19.53 -36.14 -2.30
C ARG A 28 -18.71 -34.85 -2.19
N ARG A 29 -18.89 -34.08 -1.11
CA ARG A 29 -18.10 -32.87 -0.85
C ARG A 29 -16.60 -33.16 -0.74
N ASP A 30 -16.22 -34.21 0.00
CA ASP A 30 -14.81 -34.59 0.17
C ASP A 30 -14.17 -35.00 -1.15
N LEU A 31 -14.89 -35.73 -2.00
CA LEU A 31 -14.43 -36.07 -3.35
C LEU A 31 -14.30 -34.83 -4.24
N GLY A 32 -15.22 -33.87 -4.12
CA GLY A 32 -15.14 -32.57 -4.78
C GLY A 32 -13.90 -31.78 -4.38
N ALA A 33 -13.61 -31.72 -3.07
CA ALA A 33 -12.42 -31.04 -2.54
C ALA A 33 -11.12 -31.68 -3.05
N ARG A 34 -11.00 -33.01 -2.99
CA ARG A 34 -9.83 -33.73 -3.53
C ARG A 34 -9.66 -33.53 -5.04
N ALA A 35 -10.76 -33.41 -5.78
CA ALA A 35 -10.70 -33.16 -7.22
C ALA A 35 -10.15 -31.77 -7.56
N ALA A 36 -10.52 -30.75 -6.78
CA ALA A 36 -9.96 -29.40 -6.88
C ALA A 36 -8.47 -29.39 -6.53
N GLU A 37 -8.07 -30.05 -5.43
CA GLU A 37 -6.67 -30.16 -5.00
C GLU A 37 -5.79 -30.88 -6.03
N ALA A 38 -6.35 -31.86 -6.76
CA ALA A 38 -5.67 -32.56 -7.85
C ALA A 38 -5.69 -31.79 -9.20
N GLY A 39 -6.27 -30.58 -9.25
CA GLY A 39 -6.27 -29.72 -10.44
C GLY A 39 -7.19 -30.18 -11.58
N HIS A 40 -8.21 -30.99 -11.30
CA HIS A 40 -9.12 -31.47 -12.34
C HIS A 40 -10.11 -30.39 -12.77
N GLY A 41 -10.20 -30.14 -14.08
CA GLY A 41 -11.15 -29.17 -14.62
C GLY A 41 -12.61 -29.54 -14.36
N TRP A 42 -13.37 -28.61 -13.78
CA TRP A 42 -14.80 -28.74 -13.46
C TRP A 42 -15.64 -29.37 -14.58
N ARG A 43 -15.45 -28.91 -15.82
CA ARG A 43 -16.20 -29.40 -16.99
C ARG A 43 -16.04 -30.90 -17.23
N ASN A 44 -14.85 -31.44 -16.97
CA ASN A 44 -14.57 -32.87 -17.13
C ASN A 44 -15.21 -33.69 -16.00
N LEU A 45 -15.20 -33.16 -14.78
CA LEU A 45 -15.80 -33.80 -13.60
C LEU A 45 -17.32 -33.92 -13.74
N VAL A 46 -18.01 -32.86 -14.18
CA VAL A 46 -19.46 -32.89 -14.45
C VAL A 46 -19.80 -33.92 -15.53
N ARG A 47 -19.05 -33.91 -16.64
CA ARG A 47 -19.25 -34.89 -17.73
C ARG A 47 -19.10 -36.33 -17.22
N ALA A 48 -18.14 -36.58 -16.34
CA ALA A 48 -17.91 -37.91 -15.76
C ALA A 48 -19.09 -38.36 -14.88
N HIS A 49 -19.64 -37.46 -14.04
CA HIS A 49 -20.80 -37.76 -13.19
C HIS A 49 -22.07 -38.03 -14.02
N LEU A 50 -22.32 -37.22 -15.05
CA LEU A 50 -23.46 -37.44 -15.96
C LEU A 50 -23.32 -38.76 -16.74
N ALA A 51 -22.11 -39.09 -17.22
CA ALA A 51 -21.86 -40.35 -17.92
C ALA A 51 -22.04 -41.56 -17.00
N ALA A 52 -21.59 -41.48 -15.75
CA ALA A 52 -21.81 -42.52 -14.75
C ALA A 52 -23.30 -42.68 -14.41
N GLY A 53 -24.03 -41.57 -14.22
CA GLY A 53 -25.46 -41.60 -13.97
C GLY A 53 -26.27 -42.28 -15.08
N ARG A 54 -25.86 -42.08 -16.35
CA ARG A 54 -26.48 -42.78 -17.49
C ARG A 54 -26.19 -44.28 -17.51
N ARG A 55 -24.96 -44.70 -17.18
CA ARG A 55 -24.56 -46.12 -17.19
C ARG A 55 -25.18 -46.91 -16.06
N SER A 56 -25.26 -46.32 -14.87
CA SER A 56 -25.67 -47.00 -13.64
C SER A 56 -27.15 -46.82 -13.32
N ARG A 57 -27.97 -46.41 -14.31
CA ARG A 57 -29.41 -46.24 -14.17
C ARG A 57 -30.08 -47.60 -13.85
N PRO A 58 -30.75 -47.75 -12.70
CA PRO A 58 -31.47 -48.98 -12.39
C PRO A 58 -32.68 -49.18 -13.33
N ALA A 59 -32.85 -50.41 -13.83
CA ALA A 59 -33.99 -50.78 -14.67
C ALA A 59 -35.31 -50.69 -13.88
N GLY A 60 -36.37 -50.18 -14.52
CA GLY A 60 -37.69 -50.04 -13.89
C GLY A 60 -37.84 -48.83 -12.96
N VAL A 61 -36.82 -47.99 -12.81
CA VAL A 61 -36.90 -46.75 -12.02
C VAL A 61 -37.18 -45.54 -12.93
N ASP A 62 -38.07 -44.68 -12.43
CA ASP A 62 -38.44 -43.40 -13.02
C ASP A 62 -37.20 -42.54 -13.33
N PRO A 63 -37.04 -42.02 -14.57
CA PRO A 63 -35.90 -41.19 -14.93
C PRO A 63 -35.74 -39.94 -14.04
N ASP A 64 -36.84 -39.33 -13.59
CA ASP A 64 -36.79 -38.09 -12.81
C ASP A 64 -36.23 -38.35 -11.41
N SER A 65 -36.56 -39.50 -10.82
CA SER A 65 -35.99 -39.98 -9.55
C SER A 65 -34.47 -40.19 -9.64
N VAL A 66 -33.96 -40.71 -10.76
CA VAL A 66 -32.51 -40.87 -10.98
C VAL A 66 -31.85 -39.50 -11.16
N LEU A 67 -32.46 -38.60 -11.92
CA LEU A 67 -31.95 -37.25 -12.15
C LEU A 67 -31.84 -36.47 -10.83
N ALA A 68 -32.87 -36.53 -9.97
CA ALA A 68 -32.87 -35.85 -8.68
C ALA A 68 -31.74 -36.30 -7.74
N VAL A 69 -31.32 -37.58 -7.82
CA VAL A 69 -30.19 -38.12 -7.06
C VAL A 69 -28.86 -37.66 -7.66
N VAL A 70 -28.75 -37.62 -9.00
CA VAL A 70 -27.57 -37.07 -9.69
C VAL A 70 -27.39 -35.59 -9.36
N GLU A 71 -28.47 -34.80 -9.37
CA GLU A 71 -28.46 -33.37 -9.01
C GLU A 71 -27.92 -33.18 -7.59
N GLN A 72 -28.49 -33.87 -6.59
CA GLN A 72 -28.01 -33.79 -5.21
C GLN A 72 -26.52 -34.16 -5.06
N ALA A 73 -26.07 -35.19 -5.78
CA ALA A 73 -24.69 -35.62 -5.72
C ALA A 73 -23.73 -34.64 -6.41
N VAL A 74 -24.12 -34.08 -7.56
CA VAL A 74 -23.34 -33.08 -8.30
C VAL A 74 -23.29 -31.76 -7.53
N ASP A 75 -24.38 -31.32 -6.92
CA ASP A 75 -24.43 -30.11 -6.08
C ASP A 75 -23.51 -30.25 -4.86
N ALA A 76 -23.58 -31.38 -4.16
CA ALA A 76 -22.70 -31.66 -3.03
C ALA A 76 -21.22 -31.72 -3.46
N PHE A 77 -20.94 -32.32 -4.61
CA PHE A 77 -19.59 -32.36 -5.19
C PHE A 77 -19.10 -30.96 -5.60
N ALA A 78 -19.97 -30.13 -6.20
CA ALA A 78 -19.69 -28.75 -6.59
C ALA A 78 -19.34 -27.88 -5.38
N ASP A 79 -20.12 -27.97 -4.29
CA ASP A 79 -19.87 -27.23 -3.05
C ASP A 79 -18.49 -27.56 -2.47
N GLY A 80 -18.13 -28.85 -2.42
CA GLY A 80 -16.80 -29.28 -1.99
C GLY A 80 -15.67 -28.74 -2.89
N TYR A 81 -15.85 -28.84 -4.21
CA TYR A 81 -14.90 -28.35 -5.20
C TYR A 81 -14.68 -26.83 -5.10
N GLU A 82 -15.76 -26.04 -5.09
CA GLU A 82 -15.69 -24.58 -5.01
C GLU A 82 -15.06 -24.11 -3.70
N ARG A 83 -15.39 -24.73 -2.57
CA ARG A 83 -14.80 -24.39 -1.28
C ARG A 83 -13.29 -24.65 -1.27
N ALA A 84 -12.85 -25.80 -1.77
CA ALA A 84 -11.44 -26.12 -1.89
C ALA A 84 -10.72 -25.13 -2.82
N GLN A 85 -11.32 -24.81 -3.97
CA GLN A 85 -10.75 -23.82 -4.91
C GLN A 85 -10.63 -22.42 -4.28
N ARG A 86 -11.67 -21.95 -3.56
CA ARG A 86 -11.63 -20.67 -2.84
C ARG A 86 -10.56 -20.68 -1.74
N LEU A 87 -10.35 -21.80 -1.06
CA LEU A 87 -9.29 -21.94 -0.05
C LEU A 87 -7.90 -21.85 -0.69
N VAL A 88 -7.68 -22.46 -1.85
CA VAL A 88 -6.41 -22.35 -2.60
C VAL A 88 -6.16 -20.90 -2.99
N VAL A 89 -7.13 -20.23 -3.61
CA VAL A 89 -7.00 -18.81 -4.01
C VAL A 89 -6.71 -17.92 -2.80
N ARG A 90 -7.45 -18.10 -1.69
CA ARG A 90 -7.20 -17.33 -0.45
C ARG A 90 -5.81 -17.58 0.14
N LYS A 91 -5.31 -18.82 0.10
CA LYS A 91 -3.97 -19.15 0.56
C LYS A 91 -2.90 -18.51 -0.32
N GLU A 92 -3.08 -18.52 -1.64
CA GLU A 92 -2.17 -17.86 -2.56
C GLU A 92 -2.16 -16.34 -2.37
N GLU A 93 -3.32 -15.72 -2.22
CA GLU A 93 -3.44 -14.29 -1.91
C GLU A 93 -2.79 -13.95 -0.56
N ALA A 94 -3.04 -14.75 0.48
CA ALA A 94 -2.41 -14.55 1.79
C ALA A 94 -0.89 -14.66 1.72
N ALA A 95 -0.37 -15.67 1.01
CA ALA A 95 1.07 -15.84 0.80
C ALA A 95 1.69 -14.71 -0.03
N ARG A 96 0.95 -14.14 -0.99
CA ARG A 96 1.36 -12.95 -1.75
C ARG A 96 1.42 -11.74 -0.84
N ARG A 97 0.41 -11.50 0.00
CA ARG A 97 0.39 -10.39 0.95
C ARG A 97 1.51 -10.49 1.97
N GLU A 98 1.74 -11.67 2.56
CA GLU A 98 2.87 -11.96 3.45
C GLU A 98 4.21 -11.63 2.77
N PHE A 99 4.40 -12.09 1.52
CA PHE A 99 5.63 -11.83 0.78
C PHE A 99 5.85 -10.33 0.49
N ILE A 100 4.80 -9.60 0.11
CA ILE A 100 4.89 -8.15 -0.12
C ILE A 100 5.23 -7.43 1.19
N ASP A 101 4.62 -7.84 2.30
CA ASP A 101 4.89 -7.27 3.60
C ASP A 101 6.34 -7.46 4.04
N ASP A 102 6.84 -8.70 3.92
CA ASP A 102 8.25 -9.05 4.13
C ASP A 102 9.18 -8.21 3.24
N LEU A 103 8.84 -8.06 1.96
CA LEU A 103 9.64 -7.31 0.99
C LEU A 103 9.70 -5.80 1.32
N LEU A 104 8.58 -5.20 1.69
CA LEU A 104 8.49 -3.76 1.96
C LEU A 104 9.08 -3.35 3.31
N HIS A 105 9.01 -4.22 4.32
CA HIS A 105 9.58 -3.93 5.65
C HIS A 105 10.96 -4.54 5.86
N GLY A 106 11.51 -5.22 4.84
CA GLY A 106 12.79 -5.93 4.96
C GLY A 106 12.75 -7.09 5.97
N GLY A 107 11.55 -7.64 6.22
CA GLY A 107 11.34 -8.79 7.08
C GLY A 107 11.55 -10.12 6.36
N GLY A 108 11.77 -11.18 7.12
CA GLY A 108 11.79 -12.56 6.59
C GLY A 108 13.18 -13.10 6.21
N ASP A 109 13.18 -14.37 5.77
CA ASP A 109 14.38 -15.08 5.35
C ASP A 109 14.84 -14.63 3.94
N PRO A 110 16.10 -14.15 3.77
CA PRO A 110 16.60 -13.67 2.48
C PRO A 110 16.52 -14.70 1.35
N GLY A 111 16.69 -16.00 1.66
CA GLY A 111 16.59 -17.08 0.67
C GLY A 111 15.16 -17.27 0.17
N ARG A 112 14.19 -17.28 1.08
CA ARG A 112 12.75 -17.34 0.76
C ARG A 112 12.30 -16.12 -0.04
N LEU A 113 12.75 -14.92 0.33
CA LEU A 113 12.49 -13.69 -0.43
C LEU A 113 13.06 -13.75 -1.84
N ALA A 114 14.31 -14.18 -2.00
CA ALA A 114 14.95 -14.27 -3.32
C ALA A 114 14.21 -15.22 -4.27
N SER A 115 13.86 -16.42 -3.79
CA SER A 115 13.13 -17.40 -4.61
C SER A 115 11.74 -16.91 -5.06
N ARG A 116 11.06 -16.11 -4.23
CA ARG A 116 9.74 -15.55 -4.54
C ARG A 116 9.82 -14.32 -5.44
N CYS A 117 10.84 -13.46 -5.26
CA CYS A 117 11.03 -12.26 -6.08
C CYS A 117 11.07 -12.58 -7.58
N GLU A 118 11.78 -13.63 -7.98
CA GLU A 118 11.85 -14.04 -9.39
C GLU A 118 10.48 -14.40 -9.97
N ARG A 119 9.62 -15.02 -9.16
CA ARG A 119 8.25 -15.40 -9.52
C ARG A 119 7.36 -14.18 -9.79
N PHE A 120 7.66 -13.05 -9.14
CA PHE A 120 7.01 -11.75 -9.35
C PHE A 120 7.80 -10.84 -10.32
N GLY A 121 8.78 -11.39 -11.04
CA GLY A 121 9.60 -10.67 -12.02
C GLY A 121 10.74 -9.85 -11.43
N LEU A 122 10.79 -9.62 -10.12
CA LEU A 122 11.81 -8.81 -9.45
C LEU A 122 13.18 -9.51 -9.48
N ARG A 123 14.22 -8.75 -9.82
CA ARG A 123 15.58 -9.27 -10.05
C ARG A 123 16.51 -8.70 -8.99
N LEU A 124 16.67 -9.37 -7.86
CA LEU A 124 17.38 -8.82 -6.69
C LEU A 124 18.85 -8.41 -6.94
N SER A 125 19.47 -8.89 -8.02
CA SER A 125 20.78 -8.43 -8.49
C SER A 125 20.80 -6.99 -9.01
N ARG A 126 19.62 -6.38 -9.22
CA ARG A 126 19.46 -5.01 -9.68
C ARG A 126 18.92 -4.10 -8.59
N SER A 127 19.14 -2.80 -8.79
CA SER A 127 18.46 -1.78 -8.00
C SER A 127 16.99 -1.66 -8.39
N HIS A 128 16.15 -1.38 -7.41
CA HIS A 128 14.73 -1.08 -7.61
C HIS A 128 14.39 0.21 -6.88
N ALA A 129 13.44 0.96 -7.43
CA ALA A 129 12.83 2.10 -6.78
C ALA A 129 11.35 1.80 -6.53
N VAL A 130 10.83 2.40 -5.48
CA VAL A 130 9.45 2.24 -5.01
C VAL A 130 8.76 3.59 -5.06
N ALA A 131 7.65 3.64 -5.79
CA ALA A 131 6.71 4.75 -5.75
C ALA A 131 5.52 4.39 -4.86
N VAL A 132 5.13 5.31 -3.99
CA VAL A 132 3.95 5.20 -3.13
C VAL A 132 3.01 6.35 -3.44
N ALA A 133 1.76 6.02 -3.77
CA ALA A 133 0.72 6.99 -4.04
C ALA A 133 -0.32 6.98 -2.93
N GLU A 134 -0.64 8.18 -2.45
CA GLU A 134 -1.66 8.46 -1.44
C GLU A 134 -2.77 9.30 -2.08
N GLY A 135 -4.01 8.84 -1.98
CA GLY A 135 -5.19 9.58 -2.42
C GLY A 135 -5.92 10.24 -1.25
N PRO A 136 -7.04 10.94 -1.54
CA PRO A 136 -7.87 11.56 -0.52
C PRO A 136 -8.57 10.53 0.38
N GLU A 137 -8.78 9.32 -0.14
CA GLU A 137 -9.33 8.18 0.58
C GLU A 137 -8.32 7.04 0.62
N ARG A 138 -8.50 6.12 1.58
CA ARG A 138 -7.71 4.90 1.66
C ARG A 138 -8.22 3.89 0.66
N TYR A 139 -7.31 3.34 -0.14
CA TYR A 139 -7.63 2.34 -1.15
C TYR A 139 -7.43 0.89 -0.70
N ASP A 140 -8.21 -0.02 -1.27
CA ASP A 140 -7.99 -1.46 -1.26
C ASP A 140 -7.69 -2.02 -2.67
N GLU A 141 -7.42 -3.31 -2.80
CA GLU A 141 -7.12 -3.95 -4.10
C GLU A 141 -8.37 -4.10 -5.00
N THR A 142 -9.57 -3.95 -4.43
CA THR A 142 -10.85 -4.12 -5.12
C THR A 142 -11.42 -2.82 -5.67
N ASP A 143 -10.92 -1.69 -5.19
CA ASP A 143 -11.32 -0.35 -5.60
C ASP A 143 -11.06 -0.08 -7.10
N PRO A 144 -11.91 0.76 -7.73
CA PRO A 144 -11.80 1.05 -9.16
C PRO A 144 -10.51 1.80 -9.51
N VAL A 145 -10.05 2.71 -8.64
CA VAL A 145 -8.88 3.55 -8.90
C VAL A 145 -7.59 2.71 -8.99
N PRO A 146 -7.21 1.90 -7.98
CA PRO A 146 -6.06 1.00 -8.11
C PRO A 146 -6.15 0.03 -9.29
N ARG A 147 -7.35 -0.48 -9.61
CA ARG A 147 -7.56 -1.36 -10.77
C ARG A 147 -7.32 -0.65 -12.11
N GLN A 148 -7.78 0.59 -12.24
CA GLN A 148 -7.55 1.41 -13.43
C GLN A 148 -6.05 1.73 -13.59
N VAL A 149 -5.39 2.15 -12.50
CA VAL A 149 -3.94 2.44 -12.50
C VAL A 149 -3.15 1.18 -12.84
N ALA A 150 -3.45 0.03 -12.22
CA ALA A 150 -2.81 -1.24 -12.54
C ALA A 150 -2.98 -1.61 -14.02
N SER A 151 -4.20 -1.52 -14.55
CA SER A 151 -4.50 -1.85 -15.94
C SER A 151 -3.72 -0.95 -16.92
N GLY A 152 -3.68 0.36 -16.67
CA GLY A 152 -2.91 1.31 -17.49
C GLY A 152 -1.40 1.09 -17.41
N LEU A 153 -0.89 0.68 -16.24
CA LEU A 153 0.52 0.38 -16.03
C LEU A 153 0.93 -0.88 -16.80
N PHE A 154 0.17 -1.97 -16.65
CA PHE A 154 0.46 -3.25 -17.32
C PHE A 154 0.20 -3.22 -18.82
N ALA A 155 -0.75 -2.41 -19.31
CA ALA A 155 -0.97 -2.23 -20.75
C ALA A 155 0.22 -1.55 -21.45
N ARG A 156 0.91 -0.63 -20.77
CA ARG A 156 2.04 0.13 -21.36
C ARG A 156 3.38 -0.58 -21.21
N PHE A 157 3.55 -1.32 -20.14
CA PHE A 157 4.79 -1.98 -19.75
C PHE A 157 4.64 -3.50 -19.65
N GLU A 158 3.81 -4.06 -20.52
CA GLU A 158 3.63 -5.50 -20.64
C GLU A 158 5.02 -6.17 -20.77
N ASN A 159 5.31 -7.15 -19.92
CA ASN A 159 6.61 -7.84 -19.78
C ASN A 159 7.73 -7.10 -19.04
N ARG A 160 7.51 -5.89 -18.54
CA ARG A 160 8.45 -5.27 -17.60
C ARG A 160 8.29 -5.89 -16.22
N ARG A 161 9.41 -5.97 -15.50
CA ARG A 161 9.55 -6.58 -14.17
C ARG A 161 9.08 -5.63 -13.08
N ILE A 162 7.79 -5.31 -13.12
CA ILE A 162 7.15 -4.34 -12.24
C ILE A 162 6.19 -5.06 -11.29
N LEU A 163 6.14 -4.63 -10.04
CA LEU A 163 5.15 -5.11 -9.07
C LEU A 163 4.24 -3.96 -8.67
N PHE A 164 2.94 -4.16 -8.77
CA PHE A 164 1.91 -3.24 -8.29
C PHE A 164 1.06 -3.92 -7.22
N THR A 165 0.75 -3.18 -6.16
CA THR A 165 -0.07 -3.64 -5.04
C THR A 165 -0.70 -2.46 -4.30
N THR A 166 -1.69 -2.73 -3.45
CA THR A 166 -2.18 -1.76 -2.47
C THR A 166 -1.73 -2.19 -1.06
N LYS A 167 -1.25 -1.25 -0.24
CA LYS A 167 -0.80 -1.49 1.14
C LYS A 167 -1.16 -0.28 2.01
N ASP A 168 -1.77 -0.54 3.17
CA ASP A 168 -2.16 0.47 4.17
C ASP A 168 -2.94 1.67 3.60
N GLY A 169 -3.82 1.43 2.64
CA GLY A 169 -4.61 2.48 1.98
C GLY A 169 -3.90 3.17 0.81
N ARG A 170 -2.68 2.76 0.46
CA ARG A 170 -1.83 3.40 -0.55
C ARG A 170 -1.50 2.46 -1.69
N MET A 171 -1.38 3.00 -2.89
CA MET A 171 -0.91 2.22 -4.04
C MET A 171 0.62 2.21 -4.04
N VAL A 172 1.22 1.05 -4.25
CA VAL A 172 2.66 0.84 -4.25
C VAL A 172 3.08 0.24 -5.59
N CYS A 173 4.02 0.90 -6.26
CA CYS A 173 4.62 0.46 -7.51
C CYS A 173 6.12 0.27 -7.33
N ILE A 174 6.62 -0.95 -7.57
CA ILE A 174 8.04 -1.30 -7.53
C ILE A 174 8.51 -1.49 -8.96
N ALA A 175 9.55 -0.75 -9.36
CA ALA A 175 10.13 -0.82 -10.69
C ALA A 175 11.67 -0.94 -10.63
N PRO A 176 12.32 -1.48 -11.67
CA PRO A 176 13.77 -1.41 -11.79
C PRO A 176 14.27 0.04 -11.72
N GLY A 177 15.37 0.26 -11.01
CA GLY A 177 15.90 1.59 -10.72
C GLY A 177 16.45 2.35 -11.93
N ASP A 178 16.67 1.65 -13.05
CA ASP A 178 17.06 2.20 -14.35
C ASP A 178 15.85 2.58 -15.22
N GLN A 179 14.62 2.45 -14.71
CA GLN A 179 13.37 2.66 -15.44
C GLN A 179 12.49 3.74 -14.80
N ASP A 180 13.01 4.97 -14.72
CA ASP A 180 12.26 6.12 -14.20
C ASP A 180 11.01 6.44 -15.05
N ASP A 181 10.96 5.98 -16.31
CA ASP A 181 9.80 6.06 -17.19
C ASP A 181 8.57 5.33 -16.61
N VAL A 182 8.77 4.21 -15.93
CA VAL A 182 7.70 3.44 -15.28
C VAL A 182 7.07 4.24 -14.13
N LEU A 183 7.91 4.82 -13.27
CA LEU A 183 7.44 5.56 -12.10
C LEU A 183 6.81 6.90 -12.50
N THR A 184 7.37 7.58 -13.51
CA THR A 184 6.78 8.80 -14.09
C THR A 184 5.40 8.51 -14.70
N TRP A 185 5.26 7.40 -15.43
CA TRP A 185 3.97 6.98 -15.98
C TRP A 185 2.96 6.61 -14.88
N PHE A 186 3.41 5.89 -13.84
CA PHE A 186 2.59 5.57 -12.67
C PHE A 186 2.06 6.86 -12.01
N THR A 187 2.90 7.87 -11.81
CA THR A 187 2.47 9.17 -11.31
C THR A 187 1.40 9.82 -12.19
N GLY A 188 1.58 9.79 -13.52
CA GLY A 188 0.59 10.31 -14.46
C GLY A 188 -0.75 9.57 -14.38
N LEU A 189 -0.73 8.24 -14.24
CA LEU A 189 -1.94 7.42 -14.07
C LEU A 189 -2.66 7.73 -12.77
N VAL A 190 -1.93 7.88 -11.66
CA VAL A 190 -2.50 8.25 -10.36
C VAL A 190 -3.14 9.63 -10.46
N HIS A 191 -2.46 10.62 -11.02
CA HIS A 191 -3.00 11.96 -11.16
C HIS A 191 -4.26 11.99 -12.04
N ALA A 192 -4.28 11.22 -13.13
CA ALA A 192 -5.45 11.12 -14.00
C ALA A 192 -6.64 10.37 -13.37
N ALA A 193 -6.39 9.45 -12.44
CA ALA A 193 -7.43 8.68 -11.75
C ALA A 193 -7.85 9.33 -10.41
N CYS A 194 -7.09 10.30 -9.92
CA CYS A 194 -7.26 10.93 -8.61
C CYS A 194 -6.73 12.37 -8.62
N ASP A 195 -7.65 13.34 -8.67
CA ASP A 195 -7.32 14.78 -8.74
C ASP A 195 -6.47 15.29 -7.56
N ALA A 196 -6.61 14.66 -6.38
CA ALA A 196 -5.87 15.01 -5.16
C ALA A 196 -4.81 13.96 -4.78
N GLY A 197 -4.43 13.09 -5.72
CA GLY A 197 -3.44 12.05 -5.51
C GLY A 197 -2.01 12.60 -5.47
N ARG A 198 -1.25 12.21 -4.45
CA ARG A 198 0.18 12.55 -4.30
C ARG A 198 1.02 11.29 -4.44
N VAL A 199 2.14 11.39 -5.15
CA VAL A 199 3.07 10.28 -5.34
C VAL A 199 4.44 10.64 -4.80
N ALA A 200 5.02 9.78 -3.97
CA ALA A 200 6.40 9.87 -3.54
C ALA A 200 7.23 8.73 -4.11
N VAL A 201 8.46 9.02 -4.53
CA VAL A 201 9.39 8.06 -5.12
C VAL A 201 10.66 7.99 -4.29
N GLY A 202 10.93 6.81 -3.73
CA GLY A 202 12.18 6.50 -3.05
C GLY A 202 13.32 6.28 -4.02
N ARG A 203 14.56 6.38 -3.52
CA ARG A 203 15.74 6.23 -4.38
C ARG A 203 15.94 4.77 -4.80
N PRO A 204 16.53 4.52 -5.99
CA PRO A 204 16.93 3.19 -6.38
C PRO A 204 17.91 2.54 -5.38
N ARG A 205 17.58 1.34 -4.89
CA ARG A 205 18.43 0.56 -3.97
C ARG A 205 18.56 -0.90 -4.41
N PRO A 206 19.75 -1.51 -4.23
CA PRO A 206 19.98 -2.91 -4.61
C PRO A 206 19.36 -3.91 -3.63
N GLY A 207 18.92 -5.05 -4.15
CA GLY A 207 18.46 -6.18 -3.34
C GLY A 207 17.10 -5.99 -2.67
N ALA A 208 16.66 -7.02 -1.95
CA ALA A 208 15.34 -7.04 -1.30
C ALA A 208 15.25 -6.01 -0.16
N VAL A 209 16.29 -5.93 0.68
CA VAL A 209 16.38 -4.91 1.74
C VAL A 209 16.37 -3.50 1.16
N GLY A 210 16.98 -3.33 -0.02
CA GLY A 210 16.95 -2.06 -0.75
C GLY A 210 15.53 -1.62 -1.14
N ILE A 211 14.68 -2.56 -1.58
CA ILE A 211 13.27 -2.27 -1.90
C ILE A 211 12.57 -1.70 -0.66
N GLY A 212 12.75 -2.32 0.50
CA GLY A 212 12.18 -1.81 1.76
C GLY A 212 12.71 -0.42 2.12
N HIS A 213 14.02 -0.17 1.97
CA HIS A 213 14.56 1.18 2.18
C HIS A 213 13.99 2.22 1.21
N SER A 214 13.81 1.87 -0.07
CA SER A 214 13.17 2.77 -1.03
C SER A 214 11.70 3.01 -0.69
N TYR A 215 11.00 2.01 -0.17
CA TYR A 215 9.61 2.16 0.30
C TYR A 215 9.52 3.12 1.49
N GLU A 216 10.37 2.92 2.51
CA GLU A 216 10.47 3.83 3.67
C GLU A 216 10.86 5.25 3.27
N GLU A 217 11.76 5.42 2.30
CA GLU A 217 12.11 6.74 1.77
C GLU A 217 10.91 7.45 1.12
N ALA A 218 10.05 6.72 0.41
CA ALA A 218 8.84 7.27 -0.19
C ALA A 218 7.80 7.64 0.88
N LEU A 219 7.60 6.79 1.90
CA LEU A 219 6.71 7.10 3.03
C LEU A 219 7.17 8.33 3.81
N ASN A 220 8.47 8.43 4.09
CA ASN A 220 9.05 9.59 4.76
C ASN A 220 8.87 10.87 3.93
N ALA A 221 8.97 10.79 2.60
CA ALA A 221 8.71 11.93 1.73
C ALA A 221 7.25 12.41 1.82
N LEU A 222 6.26 11.50 1.88
CA LEU A 222 4.86 11.86 2.09
C LEU A 222 4.62 12.54 3.45
N ASP A 223 5.17 11.98 4.53
CA ASP A 223 5.05 12.57 5.89
C ASP A 223 5.73 13.95 5.97
N VAL A 224 6.92 14.10 5.38
CA VAL A 224 7.62 15.39 5.29
C VAL A 224 6.77 16.40 4.53
N ALA A 225 6.23 16.03 3.37
CA ALA A 225 5.41 16.95 2.58
C ALA A 225 4.15 17.39 3.33
N GLN A 226 3.52 16.50 4.09
CA GLN A 226 2.39 16.85 4.94
C GLN A 226 2.80 17.85 6.04
N ARG A 227 3.90 17.60 6.76
CA ARG A 227 4.36 18.50 7.85
C ARG A 227 4.90 19.83 7.34
N MET A 228 5.45 19.83 6.14
CA MET A 228 6.02 21.01 5.49
C MET A 228 5.05 21.71 4.55
N GLY A 229 3.80 21.26 4.44
CA GLY A 229 2.80 21.86 3.54
C GLY A 229 3.32 21.99 2.10
N LEU A 230 4.09 21.00 1.63
CA LEU A 230 4.54 20.98 0.25
C LEU A 230 3.36 20.56 -0.61
N ASP A 231 3.09 21.24 -1.72
CA ASP A 231 1.93 20.94 -2.58
C ASP A 231 2.29 20.15 -3.85
N ASP A 232 3.58 19.79 -4.01
CA ASP A 232 4.03 19.04 -5.17
C ASP A 232 3.32 17.68 -5.28
N PRO A 233 2.70 17.36 -6.44
CA PRO A 233 2.02 16.09 -6.67
C PRO A 233 3.01 14.92 -6.81
N LEU A 234 4.27 15.22 -7.16
CA LEU A 234 5.36 14.26 -7.25
C LEU A 234 6.49 14.68 -6.32
N LEU A 235 6.78 13.84 -5.33
CA LEU A 235 7.88 14.01 -4.41
C LEU A 235 8.97 12.99 -4.73
N ARG A 236 10.21 13.44 -4.91
CA ARG A 236 11.35 12.52 -4.99
C ARG A 236 12.09 12.59 -3.67
N SER A 237 12.29 11.46 -3.01
CA SER A 237 12.99 11.42 -1.72
C SER A 237 14.43 11.93 -1.82
N ALA A 238 15.03 11.91 -3.03
CA ALA A 238 16.33 12.50 -3.31
C ALA A 238 16.37 14.03 -3.09
N ASP A 239 15.25 14.73 -3.29
CA ASP A 239 15.15 16.17 -3.14
C ASP A 239 14.87 16.59 -1.68
N LEU A 240 14.46 15.62 -0.84
CA LEU A 240 14.05 15.83 0.54
C LEU A 240 15.05 15.27 1.57
N LEU A 241 16.28 14.97 1.16
CA LEU A 241 17.28 14.29 2.02
C LEU A 241 17.69 15.06 3.27
N VAL A 242 17.50 16.38 3.30
CA VAL A 242 17.79 17.18 4.50
C VAL A 242 16.88 16.81 5.68
N PHE A 243 15.62 16.47 5.44
CA PHE A 243 14.66 16.22 6.52
C PHE A 243 14.96 14.93 7.30
N PRO A 244 15.25 13.78 6.66
CA PRO A 244 15.70 12.59 7.38
C PRO A 244 17.01 12.80 8.16
N VAL A 245 17.92 13.65 7.66
CA VAL A 245 19.15 13.99 8.38
C VAL A 245 18.83 14.77 9.66
N LEU A 246 17.97 15.78 9.57
CA LEU A 246 17.52 16.57 10.73
C LEU A 246 16.74 15.73 11.74
N ALA A 247 15.91 14.81 11.26
CA ALA A 247 15.06 13.97 12.11
C ALA A 247 15.81 12.78 12.76
N ARG A 248 17.07 12.53 12.38
CA ARG A 248 17.83 11.34 12.81
C ARG A 248 18.10 11.30 14.31
N ASP A 249 18.39 12.46 14.91
CA ASP A 249 18.57 12.62 16.35
C ASP A 249 17.42 13.46 16.90
N ARG A 250 16.29 12.80 17.17
CA ARG A 250 15.08 13.46 17.67
C ARG A 250 15.32 14.20 19.00
N PRO A 251 16.01 13.63 20.01
CA PRO A 251 16.37 14.36 21.23
C PRO A 251 17.17 15.64 20.95
N ALA A 252 18.21 15.58 20.11
CA ALA A 252 18.98 16.78 19.76
C ALA A 252 18.14 17.82 19.01
N LEU A 253 17.23 17.38 18.13
CA LEU A 253 16.30 18.29 17.45
C LEU A 253 15.33 18.96 18.44
N VAL A 254 14.81 18.21 19.42
CA VAL A 254 13.96 18.74 20.48
C VAL A 254 14.71 19.78 21.31
N ASP A 255 15.96 19.49 21.69
CA ASP A 255 16.79 20.43 22.46
C ASP A 255 17.09 21.70 21.67
N LEU A 256 17.39 21.58 20.37
CA LEU A 256 17.56 22.73 19.47
C LEU A 256 16.30 23.60 19.44
N VAL A 257 15.13 23.00 19.20
CA VAL A 257 13.86 23.75 19.15
C VAL A 257 13.57 24.40 20.50
N ARG A 258 13.72 23.66 21.61
CA ARG A 258 13.45 24.16 22.95
C ARG A 258 14.37 25.31 23.33
N HIS A 259 15.66 25.20 23.02
CA HIS A 259 16.65 26.23 23.36
C HIS A 259 16.48 27.49 22.50
N THR A 260 16.33 27.32 21.18
CA THR A 260 16.29 28.44 20.23
C THR A 260 14.92 29.10 20.15
N LEU A 261 13.82 28.32 20.12
CA LEU A 261 12.47 28.83 19.88
C LEU A 261 11.58 28.81 21.14
N GLY A 262 11.93 28.03 22.16
CA GLY A 262 11.19 28.02 23.44
C GLY A 262 10.96 29.40 24.08
N PRO A 263 11.91 30.37 24.02
CA PRO A 263 11.65 31.72 24.52
C PRO A 263 10.47 32.44 23.86
N LEU A 264 10.07 32.05 22.64
CA LEU A 264 8.90 32.62 21.95
C LEU A 264 7.59 32.35 22.68
N GLU A 265 7.52 31.32 23.53
CA GLU A 265 6.32 31.04 24.36
C GLU A 265 5.99 32.19 25.32
N LYS A 266 6.98 33.02 25.68
CA LYS A 266 6.80 34.20 26.52
C LYS A 266 6.14 35.37 25.78
N ALA A 267 5.97 35.28 24.46
CA ALA A 267 5.30 36.30 23.68
C ALA A 267 3.79 36.36 24.00
N ARG A 268 3.20 37.55 23.89
CA ARG A 268 1.75 37.71 24.01
C ARG A 268 1.07 36.97 22.85
N GLY A 269 0.23 35.99 23.17
CA GLY A 269 -0.39 35.10 22.17
C GLY A 269 0.39 33.81 21.91
N GLY A 270 1.43 33.52 22.70
CA GLY A 270 2.26 32.31 22.58
C GLY A 270 3.24 32.37 21.41
N ALA A 271 3.92 31.25 21.17
CA ALA A 271 4.98 31.17 20.16
C ALA A 271 4.47 31.24 18.70
N ARG A 272 3.22 30.81 18.44
CA ARG A 272 2.66 30.63 17.09
C ARG A 272 2.87 31.84 16.17
N PRO A 273 2.45 33.08 16.51
CA PRO A 273 2.50 34.19 15.55
C PRO A 273 3.93 34.59 15.17
N LEU A 274 4.89 34.38 16.08
CA LEU A 274 6.30 34.65 15.83
C LEU A 274 6.96 33.51 15.05
N LEU A 275 6.55 32.26 15.30
CA LEU A 275 6.96 31.12 14.49
C LEU A 275 6.47 31.26 13.04
N ASP A 276 5.20 31.63 12.83
CA ASP A 276 4.64 31.89 11.49
C ASP A 276 5.39 33.03 10.78
N THR A 277 5.84 34.03 11.55
CA THR A 277 6.67 35.13 11.04
C THR A 277 8.03 34.62 10.56
N LEU A 278 8.69 33.75 11.32
CA LEU A 278 9.98 33.16 10.91
C LEU A 278 9.81 32.25 9.70
N THR A 279 8.77 31.41 9.67
CA THR A 279 8.48 30.51 8.54
C THR A 279 8.30 31.31 7.25
N ALA A 280 7.39 32.29 7.22
CA ALA A 280 7.18 33.12 6.03
C ALA A 280 8.44 33.94 5.67
N TYR A 281 9.19 34.40 6.66
CA TYR A 281 10.44 35.12 6.42
C TYR A 281 11.49 34.22 5.74
N PHE A 282 11.66 32.98 6.17
CA PHE A 282 12.62 32.07 5.56
C PHE A 282 12.15 31.52 4.20
N ASP A 283 10.87 31.16 4.08
CA ASP A 283 10.29 30.64 2.83
C ASP A 283 10.33 31.69 1.70
N SER A 284 10.21 32.98 2.04
CA SER A 284 10.37 34.09 1.10
C SER A 284 11.83 34.47 0.77
N GLY A 285 12.81 33.65 1.16
CA GLY A 285 14.22 33.93 0.92
C GLY A 285 14.76 35.09 1.76
N CYS A 286 14.21 35.30 2.96
CA CYS A 286 14.56 36.39 3.88
C CYS A 286 14.17 37.79 3.35
N VAL A 287 13.17 37.87 2.46
CA VAL A 287 12.66 39.13 1.91
C VAL A 287 11.46 39.61 2.72
N ALA A 288 11.70 40.57 3.62
CA ALA A 288 10.67 41.09 4.53
C ALA A 288 9.40 41.60 3.81
N ALA A 289 9.54 42.23 2.65
CA ALA A 289 8.37 42.70 1.90
C ALA A 289 7.49 41.55 1.38
N GLN A 290 8.10 40.42 1.00
CA GLN A 290 7.39 39.24 0.51
C GLN A 290 6.71 38.50 1.67
N ALA A 291 7.44 38.22 2.76
CA ALA A 291 6.86 37.62 3.96
C ALA A 291 5.70 38.43 4.55
N ALA A 292 5.81 39.77 4.54
CA ALA A 292 4.72 40.63 5.00
C ALA A 292 3.46 40.48 4.12
N ARG A 293 3.61 40.37 2.79
CA ARG A 293 2.49 40.11 1.88
C ARG A 293 1.84 38.76 2.16
N GLU A 294 2.63 37.70 2.32
CA GLU A 294 2.14 36.35 2.63
C GLU A 294 1.34 36.31 3.93
N LEU A 295 1.80 37.03 4.96
CA LEU A 295 1.11 37.12 6.25
C LEU A 295 0.02 38.19 6.31
N SER A 296 -0.27 38.88 5.19
CA SER A 296 -1.21 40.02 5.15
C SER A 296 -0.89 41.12 6.18
N LEU A 297 0.40 41.41 6.38
CA LEU A 297 0.93 42.44 7.28
C LEU A 297 1.56 43.61 6.51
N SER A 298 1.73 44.75 7.19
CA SER A 298 2.65 45.77 6.69
C SER A 298 4.10 45.35 6.91
N VAL A 299 5.01 45.81 6.05
CA VAL A 299 6.46 45.55 6.21
C VAL A 299 6.97 46.03 7.58
N ARG A 300 6.44 47.15 8.09
CA ARG A 300 6.76 47.67 9.43
C ARG A 300 6.31 46.70 10.53
N ALA A 301 5.11 46.13 10.42
CA ALA A 301 4.62 45.15 11.39
C ALA A 301 5.46 43.87 11.38
N LEU A 302 5.87 43.38 10.20
CA LEU A 302 6.78 42.24 10.11
C LEU A 302 8.14 42.55 10.74
N THR A 303 8.73 43.70 10.41
CA THR A 303 10.04 44.14 10.95
C THR A 303 9.98 44.24 12.48
N TYR A 304 8.87 44.75 13.04
CA TYR A 304 8.65 44.77 14.48
C TYR A 304 8.59 43.35 15.08
N ARG A 305 7.92 42.41 14.42
CA ARG A 305 7.89 41.01 14.89
C ARG A 305 9.28 40.35 14.84
N LEU A 306 10.08 40.61 13.79
CA LEU A 306 11.46 40.12 13.70
C LEU A 306 12.35 40.70 14.82
N ALA A 307 12.24 42.00 15.09
CA ALA A 307 12.92 42.62 16.23
C ALA A 307 12.47 42.00 17.57
N ARG A 308 11.18 41.72 17.72
CA ARG A 308 10.66 41.05 18.92
C ARG A 308 11.18 39.62 19.08
N ILE A 309 11.35 38.87 17.99
CA ILE A 309 11.97 37.54 18.01
C ILE A 309 13.39 37.65 18.53
N ARG A 310 14.17 38.61 18.04
CA ARG A 310 15.52 38.89 18.53
C ARG A 310 15.54 39.21 20.02
N ASP A 311 14.65 40.08 20.49
CA ASP A 311 14.57 40.44 21.92
C ASP A 311 14.27 39.23 22.82
N LEU A 312 13.47 38.28 22.35
CA LEU A 312 13.05 37.10 23.12
C LEU A 312 14.08 35.97 23.08
N THR A 313 14.66 35.72 21.90
CA THR A 313 15.56 34.57 21.66
C THR A 313 17.03 34.92 21.84
N GLY A 314 17.39 36.19 21.72
CA GLY A 314 18.78 36.65 21.64
C GLY A 314 19.42 36.49 20.27
N SER A 315 18.73 35.88 19.30
CA SER A 315 19.22 35.64 17.94
C SER A 315 18.52 36.53 16.91
N ASP A 316 19.28 37.17 16.02
CA ASP A 316 18.74 38.04 14.98
C ASP A 316 18.46 37.26 13.69
N PRO A 317 17.19 37.11 13.25
CA PRO A 317 16.86 36.39 12.01
C PRO A 317 17.48 37.02 10.75
N THR A 318 17.83 38.30 10.82
CA THR A 318 18.42 39.04 9.70
C THR A 318 19.94 38.87 9.62
N ASP A 319 20.59 38.50 10.73
CA ASP A 319 22.03 38.24 10.78
C ASP A 319 22.38 36.85 10.24
N PRO A 320 23.30 36.72 9.26
CA PRO A 320 23.65 35.42 8.68
C PRO A 320 24.17 34.38 9.69
N ALA A 321 24.84 34.79 10.78
CA ALA A 321 25.40 33.84 11.75
C ALA A 321 24.29 33.18 12.59
N ASP A 322 23.31 33.97 13.04
CA ASP A 322 22.16 33.49 13.81
C ASP A 322 21.12 32.77 12.95
N ARG A 323 20.97 33.20 11.69
CA ARG A 323 19.95 32.73 10.76
C ARG A 323 19.95 31.23 10.58
N TYR A 324 21.12 30.60 10.41
CA TYR A 324 21.19 29.16 10.16
C TYR A 324 20.59 28.35 11.32
N THR A 325 20.95 28.70 12.55
CA THR A 325 20.42 28.06 13.76
C THR A 325 18.91 28.28 13.89
N LEU A 326 18.44 29.52 13.71
CA LEU A 326 17.01 29.84 13.76
C LEU A 326 16.22 29.08 12.70
N HIS A 327 16.69 29.07 11.45
CA HIS A 327 16.00 28.39 10.36
C HIS A 327 15.96 26.88 10.58
N THR A 328 17.07 26.28 11.03
CA THR A 328 17.11 24.85 11.37
C THR A 328 16.13 24.53 12.51
N ALA A 329 16.06 25.37 13.54
CA ALA A 329 15.10 25.22 14.61
C ALA A 329 13.65 25.36 14.12
N VAL A 330 13.35 26.25 13.16
CA VAL A 330 12.01 26.38 12.56
C VAL A 330 11.63 25.12 11.76
N LEU A 331 12.55 24.58 10.97
CA LEU A 331 12.34 23.30 10.28
C LEU A 331 12.11 22.17 11.30
N GLY A 332 12.89 22.14 12.38
CA GLY A 332 12.71 21.20 13.48
C GLY A 332 11.34 21.33 14.16
N ALA A 333 10.89 22.54 14.45
CA ALA A 333 9.59 22.81 15.04
C ALA A 333 8.46 22.28 14.16
N ARG A 334 8.53 22.51 12.84
CA ARG A 334 7.55 21.99 11.87
C ARG A 334 7.58 20.46 11.82
N LEU A 335 8.76 19.84 11.78
CA LEU A 335 8.90 18.38 11.84
C LEU A 335 8.33 17.78 13.13
N LEU A 336 8.44 18.49 14.25
CA LEU A 336 7.93 18.06 15.56
C LEU A 336 6.46 18.44 15.79
N ALA A 337 5.84 19.20 14.88
CA ALA A 337 4.53 19.81 15.02
C ALA A 337 4.40 20.67 16.30
N TRP A 338 5.44 21.42 16.65
CA TRP A 338 5.43 22.41 17.73
C TRP A 338 5.04 23.79 17.18
N PRO A 339 4.28 24.62 17.91
CA PRO A 339 3.77 24.41 19.28
C PRO A 339 2.41 23.68 19.43
N GLU A 340 1.86 23.06 18.39
CA GLU A 340 0.60 22.28 18.50
C GLU A 340 0.76 21.07 19.44
N ARG A 341 1.94 20.45 19.38
CA ARG A 341 2.35 19.33 20.24
C ARG A 341 3.48 19.79 21.16
N PRO A 342 3.40 19.47 22.47
CA PRO A 342 4.50 19.74 23.38
C PRO A 342 5.73 18.89 23.00
N LEU A 343 6.92 19.45 23.26
CA LEU A 343 8.23 18.86 22.97
C LEU A 343 8.61 17.72 23.91
#